data_AF-A0A2E7RW47-F1
#
_entry.id   AF-A0A2E7RW47-F1
#
_cell.length_a   1.000
_cell.length_b   1.000
_cell.length_c   1.000
_cell.angle_alpha   90.00
_cell.angle_beta   90.00
_cell.angle_gamma   90.00
#
_symmetry.space_group_name_H-M   'P 1'
#
loop_
_entity.id
_entity.type
_entity.pdbx_description
1 polymer ?
#
loop_
_entity_poly.entity_id
_entity_poly.type
_entity_poly.pdbx_seq_one_letter_code
_entity_poly.pdbx_strand_id
1 'polypeptide(L)'
;CDQGIAALLTDLKQRGLWDETLVLWTGEFGRAPTSEGKKGRDHDHYGFTCWMAGGAIKPGFSYGATDEFGLTAVENRVHVHDLHATLLHAMGLDHKRLTYRYSGRDFRLTDVHGNVVHDVLA
;
A
#
# COMPACT_ATOMS: atom_id res chain seq x y z
N CYS A 1 -16.20 -4.25 7.07
CA CYS A 1 -15.74 -3.18 6.15
C CYS A 1 -16.04 -3.48 4.68
N ASP A 2 -16.23 -4.75 4.29
CA ASP A 2 -16.46 -5.17 2.90
C ASP A 2 -17.58 -4.43 2.14
N GLN A 3 -18.82 -4.49 2.64
CA GLN A 3 -19.99 -3.88 1.96
C GLN A 3 -19.83 -2.38 1.67
N GLY A 4 -19.25 -1.62 2.63
CA GLY A 4 -19.05 -0.19 2.46
C GLY A 4 -18.01 0.14 1.39
N ILE A 5 -16.96 -0.68 1.28
CA ILE A 5 -15.94 -0.51 0.23
C ILE A 5 -16.53 -0.89 -1.12
N ALA A 6 -17.28 -1.99 -1.22
CA ALA A 6 -17.95 -2.36 -2.45
C ALA A 6 -18.88 -1.25 -2.96
N ALA A 7 -19.63 -0.60 -2.06
CA ALA A 7 -20.45 0.55 -2.40
C ALA A 7 -19.63 1.73 -2.93
N LEU A 8 -18.51 2.08 -2.27
CA LEU A 8 -17.60 3.14 -2.74
C LEU A 8 -17.06 2.86 -4.14
N LEU A 9 -16.53 1.64 -4.39
CA LEU A 9 -15.98 1.28 -5.69
C LEU A 9 -17.06 1.30 -6.79
N THR A 10 -18.29 0.93 -6.45
CA THR A 10 -19.44 0.96 -7.38
C THR A 10 -19.81 2.41 -7.73
N ASP A 11 -19.89 3.30 -6.73
CA ASP A 11 -20.24 4.70 -6.93
C ASP A 11 -19.18 5.44 -7.76
N LEU A 12 -17.88 5.18 -7.51
CA LEU A 12 -16.79 5.73 -8.32
C LEU A 12 -16.92 5.36 -9.81
N LYS A 13 -17.25 4.09 -10.10
CA LYS A 13 -17.48 3.61 -11.48
C LYS A 13 -18.72 4.25 -12.10
N GLN A 14 -19.83 4.32 -11.36
CA GLN A 14 -21.08 4.92 -11.86
C GLN A 14 -20.93 6.41 -12.18
N ARG A 15 -20.06 7.12 -11.45
CA ARG A 15 -19.78 8.54 -11.67
C ARG A 15 -18.69 8.81 -12.70
N GLY A 16 -18.10 7.77 -13.28
CA GLY A 16 -16.97 7.92 -14.22
C GLY A 16 -15.68 8.40 -13.57
N LEU A 17 -15.54 8.27 -12.24
CA LEU A 17 -14.37 8.71 -11.48
C LEU A 17 -13.34 7.59 -11.27
N TRP A 18 -13.64 6.37 -11.72
CA TRP A 18 -12.81 5.19 -11.48
C TRP A 18 -11.39 5.32 -12.04
N ASP A 19 -11.26 5.87 -13.25
CA ASP A 19 -9.98 5.96 -13.95
C ASP A 19 -9.12 7.13 -13.46
N GLU A 20 -9.69 8.04 -12.66
CA GLU A 20 -9.00 9.21 -12.09
C GLU A 20 -8.77 9.09 -10.57
N THR A 21 -9.33 8.04 -9.93
CA THR A 21 -9.25 7.85 -8.48
C THR A 21 -8.40 6.65 -8.12
N LEU A 22 -7.28 6.90 -7.46
CA LEU A 22 -6.49 5.87 -6.82
C LEU A 22 -7.08 5.52 -5.45
N VAL A 23 -7.50 4.27 -5.26
CA VAL A 23 -7.98 3.74 -3.98
C VAL A 23 -6.91 2.86 -3.37
N LEU A 24 -6.44 3.19 -2.16
CA LEU A 24 -5.62 2.33 -1.32
C LEU A 24 -6.46 1.86 -0.14
N TRP A 25 -6.49 0.55 0.08
CA TRP A 25 -7.02 -0.04 1.30
C TRP A 25 -5.91 -0.79 2.04
N THR A 26 -5.65 -0.37 3.27
CA THR A 26 -4.55 -0.88 4.08
C THR A 26 -4.85 -0.73 5.57
N GLY A 27 -4.15 -1.52 6.39
CA GLY A 27 -3.96 -1.23 7.81
C GLY A 27 -2.57 -0.66 8.08
N GLU A 28 -2.25 -0.45 9.35
CA GLU A 28 -0.92 -0.02 9.79
C GLU A 28 0.03 -1.20 10.03
N PHE A 29 -0.54 -2.37 10.40
CA PHE A 29 0.18 -3.59 10.74
C PHE A 29 -0.59 -4.81 10.25
N GLY A 30 0.13 -5.92 10.10
CA GLY A 30 -0.43 -7.24 9.88
C GLY A 30 -0.96 -7.84 11.18
N ARG A 31 -1.40 -9.08 11.08
CA ARG A 31 -1.81 -9.87 12.25
C ARG A 31 -0.92 -11.10 12.37
N ALA A 32 -0.39 -11.36 13.56
CA ALA A 32 0.45 -12.53 13.78
C ALA A 32 -0.38 -13.81 13.68
N PRO A 33 0.13 -14.95 13.18
CA PRO A 33 -0.58 -16.23 13.21
C PRO A 33 -0.78 -16.76 14.64
N THR A 34 -0.10 -16.15 15.62
CA THR A 34 -0.16 -16.47 17.05
C THR A 34 -0.95 -15.40 17.83
N SER A 35 -1.19 -15.72 19.11
CA SER A 35 -1.89 -14.86 20.07
C SER A 35 -1.30 -15.06 21.46
N GLU A 36 -0.90 -13.98 22.12
CA GLU A 36 -0.57 -13.94 23.55
C GLU A 36 -1.84 -13.95 24.43
N GLY A 37 -3.02 -13.86 23.81
CA GLY A 37 -4.33 -13.83 24.47
C GLY A 37 -5.20 -15.06 24.17
N LYS A 38 -6.39 -15.10 24.79
CA LYS A 38 -7.36 -16.20 24.59
C LYS A 38 -8.18 -16.08 23.30
N LYS A 39 -8.24 -14.90 22.67
CA LYS A 39 -9.06 -14.63 21.47
C LYS A 39 -8.38 -13.61 20.57
N GLY A 40 -8.44 -13.86 19.26
CA GLY A 40 -7.85 -12.98 18.24
C GLY A 40 -6.40 -13.34 17.91
N ARG A 41 -5.77 -12.48 17.12
CA ARG A 41 -4.37 -12.54 16.67
C ARG A 41 -3.63 -11.31 17.20
N ASP A 42 -2.32 -11.30 17.35
CA ASP A 42 -1.59 -10.08 17.74
C ASP A 42 -1.24 -9.17 16.56
N HIS A 43 -0.64 -8.00 16.83
CA HIS A 43 -0.05 -7.15 15.80
C HIS A 43 1.22 -7.78 15.23
N ASP A 44 1.41 -7.65 13.93
CA ASP A 44 2.60 -8.14 13.25
C ASP A 44 3.17 -7.08 12.31
N HIS A 45 4.46 -6.79 12.48
CA HIS A 45 5.19 -5.82 11.67
C HIS A 45 6.07 -6.50 10.62
N TYR A 46 6.15 -7.84 10.59
CA TYR A 46 6.97 -8.58 9.65
C TYR A 46 6.34 -8.70 8.25
N GLY A 47 5.00 -8.65 8.17
CA GLY A 47 4.28 -8.72 6.91
C GLY A 47 2.82 -8.34 7.05
N PHE A 48 2.28 -7.67 6.03
CA PHE A 48 0.85 -7.41 5.91
C PHE A 48 0.44 -7.23 4.45
N THR A 49 -0.86 -7.38 4.19
CA THR A 49 -1.43 -7.21 2.85
C THR A 49 -2.17 -5.87 2.79
N CYS A 50 -1.94 -5.14 1.70
CA CYS A 50 -2.77 -4.04 1.26
C CYS A 50 -3.26 -4.32 -0.17
N TRP A 51 -4.26 -3.58 -0.64
CA TRP A 51 -4.63 -3.60 -2.04
C TRP A 51 -4.87 -2.19 -2.55
N MET A 52 -4.61 -2.03 -3.86
CA MET A 52 -4.85 -0.79 -4.59
C MET A 52 -5.76 -1.07 -5.78
N ALA A 53 -6.57 -0.09 -6.17
CA ALA A 53 -7.42 -0.17 -7.35
C ALA A 53 -7.76 1.21 -7.90
N GLY A 54 -8.24 1.25 -9.15
CA GLY A 54 -8.55 2.50 -9.85
C GLY A 54 -7.30 3.28 -10.25
N GLY A 55 -7.49 4.39 -10.97
CA GLY A 55 -6.38 5.21 -11.45
C GLY A 55 -5.39 4.43 -12.31
N ALA A 56 -4.10 4.63 -12.05
CA ALA A 56 -2.98 4.06 -12.80
C ALA A 56 -2.57 2.62 -12.38
N ILE A 57 -3.40 1.91 -11.61
CA ILE A 57 -3.05 0.60 -11.07
C ILE A 57 -3.50 -0.53 -12.01
N LYS A 58 -2.58 -1.47 -12.25
CA LYS A 58 -2.85 -2.67 -13.04
C LYS A 58 -3.92 -3.55 -12.35
N PRO A 59 -5.05 -3.86 -13.02
CA PRO A 59 -6.13 -4.60 -12.39
C PRO A 59 -5.86 -6.11 -12.33
N GLY A 60 -6.46 -6.77 -11.34
CA GLY A 60 -6.67 -8.23 -11.36
C GLY A 60 -5.42 -9.07 -11.15
N PHE A 61 -4.46 -8.60 -10.36
CA PHE A 61 -3.26 -9.39 -10.05
C PHE A 61 -2.79 -9.19 -8.60
N SER A 62 -1.89 -10.06 -8.15
CA SER A 62 -1.25 -9.99 -6.84
C SER A 62 0.26 -9.81 -7.00
N TYR A 63 0.87 -9.03 -6.11
CA TYR A 63 2.31 -8.77 -6.12
C TYR A 63 2.93 -9.14 -4.78
N GLY A 64 3.85 -10.11 -4.81
CA GLY A 64 4.51 -10.64 -3.64
C GLY A 64 3.67 -11.63 -2.84
N ALA A 65 4.31 -12.22 -1.83
CA ALA A 65 3.71 -13.25 -0.99
C ALA A 65 4.38 -13.27 0.39
N THR A 66 3.64 -13.80 1.37
CA THR A 66 4.15 -14.11 2.70
C THR A 66 4.61 -15.56 2.78
N ASP A 67 5.33 -15.91 3.85
CA ASP A 67 5.65 -17.29 4.16
C ASP A 67 4.38 -18.16 4.36
N GLU A 68 4.57 -19.47 4.50
CA GLU A 68 3.47 -20.43 4.65
C GLU A 68 2.59 -20.19 5.88
N PHE A 69 3.07 -19.42 6.86
CA PHE A 69 2.32 -19.05 8.07
C PHE A 69 1.63 -17.70 7.93
N GLY A 70 1.87 -16.96 6.85
CA GLY A 70 1.37 -15.61 6.66
C GLY A 70 1.98 -14.57 7.60
N LEU A 71 3.20 -14.81 8.09
CA LEU A 71 3.90 -13.96 9.07
C LEU A 71 4.80 -12.92 8.36
N THR A 72 5.75 -13.38 7.56
CA THR A 72 6.78 -12.52 6.97
C THR A 72 6.58 -12.41 5.46
N ALA A 73 6.71 -11.19 4.90
CA ALA A 73 6.79 -11.03 3.45
C ALA A 73 8.10 -11.65 2.93
N VAL A 74 8.03 -12.57 1.97
CA VAL A 74 9.19 -13.34 1.46
C VAL A 74 9.39 -13.19 -0.05
N GLU A 75 8.33 -13.02 -0.83
CA GLU A 75 8.40 -12.83 -2.28
C GLU A 75 8.06 -11.38 -2.65
N ASN A 76 8.81 -10.79 -3.58
CA ASN A 76 8.63 -9.42 -4.09
C ASN A 76 8.28 -8.41 -2.99
N ARG A 77 9.10 -8.40 -1.94
CA ARG A 77 8.86 -7.63 -0.70
C ARG A 77 8.80 -6.13 -1.02
N VAL A 78 7.73 -5.48 -0.59
CA VAL A 78 7.52 -4.03 -0.73
C VAL A 78 7.61 -3.38 0.64
N HIS A 79 8.53 -2.43 0.81
CA HIS A 79 8.58 -1.62 2.03
C HIS A 79 7.55 -0.48 1.96
N VAL A 80 7.10 0.05 3.10
CA VAL A 80 6.14 1.18 3.13
C VAL A 80 6.65 2.42 2.38
N HIS A 81 7.97 2.63 2.36
CA HIS A 81 8.61 3.68 1.57
C HIS A 81 8.41 3.50 0.06
N ASP A 82 8.47 2.24 -0.42
CA ASP A 82 8.27 1.90 -1.83
C ASP A 82 6.79 1.99 -2.21
N LEU A 83 5.89 1.57 -1.30
CA LEU A 83 4.44 1.78 -1.46
C LEU A 83 4.12 3.26 -1.62
N HIS A 84 4.59 4.12 -0.70
CA HIS A 84 4.36 5.56 -0.78
C HIS A 84 5.01 6.20 -2.02
N ALA A 85 6.22 5.77 -2.41
CA ALA A 85 6.84 6.22 -3.65
C ALA A 85 5.97 5.89 -4.88
N THR A 86 5.38 4.68 -4.89
CA THR A 86 4.51 4.20 -5.96
C THR A 86 3.19 4.96 -6.02
N LEU A 87 2.56 5.24 -4.87
CA LEU A 87 1.33 6.06 -4.81
C LEU A 87 1.58 7.47 -5.36
N LEU A 88 2.66 8.12 -4.93
CA LEU A 88 3.03 9.46 -5.40
C LEU A 88 3.31 9.45 -6.91
N HIS A 89 4.02 8.43 -7.40
CA HIS A 89 4.27 8.25 -8.83
C HIS A 89 2.97 8.08 -9.62
N ALA A 90 2.02 7.28 -9.14
CA ALA A 90 0.71 7.10 -9.76
C ALA A 90 -0.12 8.40 -9.80
N MET A 91 0.14 9.33 -8.88
CA MET A 91 -0.44 10.68 -8.87
C MET A 91 0.33 11.69 -9.75
N GLY A 92 1.35 11.26 -10.50
CA GLY A 92 2.18 12.14 -11.32
C GLY A 92 3.22 12.95 -10.54
N LEU A 93 3.51 12.57 -9.29
CA LEU A 93 4.45 13.27 -8.42
C LEU A 93 5.77 12.51 -8.32
N ASP A 94 6.89 13.23 -8.50
CA ASP A 94 8.20 12.71 -8.15
C ASP A 94 8.44 12.84 -6.65
N HIS A 95 8.38 11.72 -5.94
CA HIS A 95 8.55 11.66 -4.49
C HIS A 95 9.89 12.24 -4.00
N LYS A 96 10.94 12.25 -4.83
CA LYS A 96 12.26 12.82 -4.47
C LYS A 96 12.27 14.34 -4.53
N ARG A 97 11.36 14.94 -5.29
CA ARG A 97 11.22 16.41 -5.40
C ARG A 97 10.36 17.01 -4.29
N LEU A 98 9.56 16.19 -3.60
CA LEU A 98 8.80 16.57 -2.40
C LEU A 98 9.69 16.65 -1.15
N THR A 99 10.86 17.27 -1.31
CA THR A 99 11.90 17.37 -0.29
C THR A 99 11.94 18.78 0.28
N TYR A 100 12.01 18.90 1.60
CA TYR A 100 12.20 20.17 2.29
C TYR A 100 13.29 20.06 3.36
N ARG A 101 14.05 21.13 3.58
CA ARG A 101 15.10 21.19 4.59
C ARG A 101 14.50 21.61 5.94
N TYR A 102 14.71 20.79 6.97
CA TYR A 102 14.30 21.10 8.33
C TYR A 102 15.31 20.54 9.33
N SER A 103 15.60 21.27 10.40
CA SER A 103 16.51 20.84 11.49
C SER A 103 17.84 20.22 11.01
N GLY A 104 18.42 20.75 9.92
CA GLY A 104 19.70 20.29 9.36
C GLY A 104 19.62 19.10 8.38
N ARG A 105 18.47 18.43 8.20
CA ARG A 105 18.32 17.34 7.21
C ARG A 105 17.25 17.61 6.17
N ASP A 106 17.37 16.93 5.04
CA ASP A 106 16.33 16.89 4.01
C ASP A 106 15.26 15.86 4.41
N PHE A 107 14.01 16.30 4.46
CA PHE A 107 12.84 15.48 4.75
C PHE A 107 11.98 15.31 3.50
N ARG A 108 11.49 14.09 3.29
CA ARG A 108 10.44 13.76 2.30
C ARG A 108 9.59 12.60 2.79
N LEU A 109 8.42 12.36 2.19
CA LEU A 109 7.46 11.35 2.64
C LEU A 109 8.03 9.92 2.68
N THR A 110 8.98 9.61 1.80
CA THR A 110 9.62 8.29 1.70
C THR A 110 10.98 8.23 2.43
N ASP A 111 11.30 9.26 3.23
CA ASP A 111 12.62 9.51 3.85
C ASP A 111 13.75 9.32 2.82
N VAL A 112 14.94 8.86 3.20
CA VAL A 112 16.05 8.59 2.26
C VAL A 112 15.83 7.36 1.34
N HIS A 113 14.68 6.70 1.42
CA HIS A 113 14.33 5.49 0.69
C HIS A 113 13.22 5.74 -0.36
N GLY A 114 12.66 4.64 -0.89
CA GLY A 114 11.54 4.60 -1.82
C GLY A 114 12.01 4.31 -3.25
N ASN A 115 11.60 3.15 -3.76
CA ASN A 115 11.65 2.77 -5.16
C ASN A 115 10.22 2.57 -5.66
N VAL A 116 9.94 3.09 -6.85
CA VAL A 116 8.63 2.88 -7.48
C VAL A 116 8.52 1.42 -7.91
N VAL A 117 7.45 0.76 -7.49
CA VAL A 117 7.13 -0.61 -7.88
C VAL A 117 6.42 -0.54 -9.24
N HIS A 118 7.19 -0.58 -10.33
CA HIS A 118 6.62 -0.42 -11.67
C HIS A 118 5.70 -1.57 -12.10
N ASP A 119 5.91 -2.77 -11.55
CA ASP A 119 5.14 -3.97 -11.90
C ASP A 119 3.65 -3.87 -11.54
N VAL A 120 3.28 -2.97 -10.63
CA VAL A 120 1.89 -2.74 -10.18
C VAL A 120 1.15 -1.66 -10.98
N LEU A 121 1.83 -0.96 -11.87
CA LEU A 121 1.28 0.12 -12.67
C LEU A 121 0.78 -0.40 -14.04
N ALA A 122 -0.23 0.28 -14.60
CA ALA A 122 -0.85 -0.04 -15.89
C ALA A 122 -0.08 0.50 -17.10
#